data_AF-A0A4Y2I475-F1
#
_entry.id   AF-A0A4Y2I475-F1
#
_cell.length_a   1.000
_cell.length_b   1.000
_cell.length_c   1.000
_cell.angle_alpha   90.00
_cell.angle_beta   90.00
_cell.angle_gamma   90.00
#
_symmetry.space_group_name_H-M   'P 1'
#
loop_
_entity.id
_entity.type
_entity.pdbx_description
1 polymer ?
#
loop_
_entity_poly.entity_id
_entity_poly.type
_entity_poly.pdbx_seq_one_letter_code
_entity_poly.pdbx_strand_id
1 'polypeptide(L)'
;MVALREAMRWLSQESLSKCTIHTDSQSSLKALAALQTNSTIPREILNIWSSLKTEVVISWVKAHSGVLGNEVADQLARQGTHGSTLNINIDLPKSCL
;
A
#
# COMPACT_ATOMS: atom_id res chain seq x y z
N MET A 1 -1.50 2.86 -7.24
CA MET A 1 -2.93 3.10 -6.91
C MET A 1 -3.70 1.82 -6.57
N VAL A 2 -3.78 0.81 -7.46
CA VAL A 2 -4.54 -0.43 -7.18
C VAL A 2 -4.07 -1.14 -5.90
N ALA A 3 -2.76 -1.30 -5.72
CA ALA A 3 -2.19 -1.90 -4.51
C ALA A 3 -2.62 -1.17 -3.22
N LEU A 4 -2.72 0.16 -3.26
CA LEU A 4 -3.18 0.95 -2.12
C LEU A 4 -4.66 0.74 -1.82
N ARG A 5 -5.50 0.57 -2.85
CA ARG A 5 -6.91 0.18 -2.66
C ARG A 5 -7.04 -1.17 -2.00
N GLU A 6 -6.31 -2.18 -2.48
CA GLU A 6 -6.40 -3.52 -1.89
C GLU A 6 -5.87 -3.53 -0.45
N ALA A 7 -4.82 -2.76 -0.15
CA ALA A 7 -4.34 -2.57 1.23
C ALA A 7 -5.43 -1.96 2.13
N MET A 8 -6.14 -0.93 1.68
CA MET A 8 -7.25 -0.35 2.45
C MET A 8 -8.42 -1.32 2.64
N ARG A 9 -8.75 -2.12 1.63
CA ARG A 9 -9.78 -3.17 1.74
C ARG A 9 -9.39 -4.23 2.75
N TRP A 10 -8.14 -4.68 2.73
CA TRP A 10 -7.64 -5.60 3.75
C TRP A 10 -7.74 -4.98 5.14
N LEU A 11 -7.30 -3.72 5.32
CA LEU A 11 -7.43 -3.01 6.60
C LEU A 11 -8.86 -2.87 7.11
N SER A 12 -9.86 -2.82 6.22
CA SER A 12 -11.27 -2.77 6.61
C SER A 12 -11.79 -4.06 7.25
N GLN A 13 -11.06 -5.16 7.08
CA GLN A 13 -11.39 -6.48 7.62
C GLN A 13 -10.59 -6.80 8.89
N GLU A 14 -9.57 -6.00 9.20
CA GLU A 14 -8.64 -6.23 10.30
C GLU A 14 -8.99 -5.38 11.52
N SER A 15 -8.65 -5.87 12.71
CA SER A 15 -8.84 -5.16 13.97
C SER A 15 -7.54 -4.54 14.49
N LEU A 16 -6.96 -3.64 13.69
CA LEU A 16 -5.74 -2.90 14.07
C LEU A 16 -6.08 -1.56 14.71
N SER A 17 -5.28 -1.14 15.69
CA SER A 17 -5.38 0.22 16.24
C SER A 17 -4.68 1.24 15.34
N LYS A 18 -3.54 0.86 14.74
CA LYS A 18 -2.72 1.70 13.88
C LYS A 18 -2.04 0.90 12.79
N CYS A 19 -1.88 1.49 11.61
CA CYS A 19 -1.17 0.93 10.48
C CYS A 19 -0.38 2.01 9.73
N THR A 20 0.82 1.68 9.26
CA THR A 20 1.57 2.52 8.33
C THR A 20 1.71 1.81 6.99
N ILE A 21 1.24 2.44 5.92
CA ILE A 21 1.41 1.98 4.54
C ILE A 21 2.59 2.73 3.91
N HIS A 22 3.60 2.00 3.48
CA HIS A 22 4.72 2.55 2.73
C HIS A 22 4.46 2.42 1.23
N THR A 23 4.63 3.50 0.48
CA THR A 23 4.50 3.49 -0.98
C THR A 23 5.60 4.33 -1.62
N ASP A 24 6.17 3.84 -2.72
CA ASP A 24 7.11 4.60 -3.53
C ASP A 24 6.45 5.49 -4.59
N SER A 25 5.13 5.34 -4.77
CA SER A 25 4.36 6.00 -5.81
C SER A 25 3.94 7.42 -5.38
N GLN A 26 4.81 8.41 -5.61
CA GLN A 26 4.46 9.83 -5.40
C GLN A 26 3.22 10.26 -6.21
N SER A 27 3.04 9.71 -7.41
CA SER A 27 1.85 9.97 -8.23
C SER A 27 0.57 9.50 -7.55
N SER A 28 0.60 8.36 -6.84
CA SER A 28 -0.57 7.89 -6.10
C SER A 28 -0.90 8.81 -4.92
N LEU A 29 0.11 9.30 -4.20
CA LEU A 29 -0.10 10.26 -3.11
C LEU A 29 -0.66 11.59 -3.62
N LYS A 30 -0.11 12.11 -4.71
CA LYS A 30 -0.61 13.34 -5.35
C LYS A 30 -2.06 13.18 -5.81
N ALA A 31 -2.41 12.04 -6.41
CA ALA A 31 -3.78 11.78 -6.84
C ALA A 31 -4.78 11.69 -5.67
N LEU A 32 -4.37 11.11 -4.53
CA LEU A 32 -5.19 11.12 -3.31
C LEU A 32 -5.34 12.53 -2.73
N ALA A 33 -4.24 13.28 -2.62
CA ALA A 33 -4.23 14.63 -2.07
C ALA A 33 -5.01 15.63 -2.94
N ALA A 34 -4.98 15.45 -4.26
CA ALA A 34 -5.65 16.35 -5.20
C ALA A 34 -7.18 16.22 -5.19
N LEU A 35 -7.76 15.28 -4.41
CA LEU A 35 -9.19 14.98 -4.38
C LEU A 35 -9.81 15.00 -5.79
N GLN A 36 -9.10 14.50 -6.80
CA GLN A 36 -9.61 14.47 -8.18
C GLN A 36 -10.72 13.41 -8.25
N THR A 37 -11.92 13.84 -7.86
CA THR A 37 -13.16 13.08 -7.64
C THR A 37 -13.73 12.41 -8.90
N ASN A 38 -13.10 12.63 -10.06
CA ASN A 38 -13.50 12.05 -11.34
C ASN A 38 -12.90 10.65 -11.58
N SER A 39 -11.88 10.24 -10.81
CA SER A 39 -11.33 8.89 -10.90
C SER A 39 -11.92 7.99 -9.81
N THR A 40 -12.38 6.80 -10.19
CA THR A 40 -13.12 5.87 -9.30
C THR A 40 -12.26 5.32 -8.17
N ILE A 41 -10.97 5.01 -8.42
CA ILE A 41 -10.11 4.32 -7.46
C ILE A 41 -9.66 5.21 -6.28
N PRO A 42 -9.12 6.43 -6.48
CA PRO A 42 -8.75 7.31 -5.36
C PRO A 42 -9.94 7.66 -4.48
N ARG A 43 -11.12 7.87 -5.08
CA ARG A 43 -12.35 8.11 -4.33
C ARG A 43 -12.75 6.91 -3.47
N GLU A 44 -12.66 5.69 -4.02
CA GLU A 44 -12.91 4.46 -3.27
C GLU A 44 -11.93 4.31 -2.09
N ILE A 45 -10.63 4.58 -2.32
CA ILE A 45 -9.61 4.56 -1.27
C ILE A 45 -9.98 5.52 -0.14
N LEU A 46 -10.33 6.76 -0.47
CA LEU A 46 -10.68 7.78 0.53
C LEU A 46 -11.96 7.41 1.29
N ASN A 47 -12.96 6.84 0.60
CA ASN A 47 -14.18 6.37 1.25
C ASN A 47 -13.90 5.26 2.26
N ILE A 48 -13.11 4.24 1.86
CA ILE A 48 -12.72 3.16 2.78
C ILE A 48 -11.93 3.75 3.94
N TRP A 49 -10.91 4.56 3.65
CA TRP A 49 -10.07 5.17 4.70
C TRP A 49 -10.92 5.95 5.70
N SER A 50 -11.90 6.74 5.24
CA SER A 50 -12.78 7.52 6.12
C SER A 50 -13.68 6.67 7.03
N SER A 51 -13.93 5.40 6.69
CA SER A 51 -14.73 4.48 7.50
C SER A 51 -13.91 3.57 8.41
N LEU A 52 -12.58 3.57 8.27
CA LEU A 52 -11.69 2.77 9.11
C LEU A 52 -11.68 3.29 10.55
N LYS A 53 -11.69 2.36 11.51
CA LYS A 53 -11.37 2.65 12.91
C LYS A 53 -9.86 2.68 13.17
N THR A 54 -9.09 2.02 12.31
CA THR A 54 -7.63 1.98 12.32
C THR A 54 -7.04 3.35 12.00
N GLU A 55 -6.10 3.84 12.81
CA GLU A 55 -5.29 5.00 12.44
C GLU A 55 -4.35 4.61 11.29
N VAL A 56 -4.60 5.10 10.08
CA VAL A 56 -3.76 4.80 8.91
C VAL A 56 -2.86 5.98 8.57
N VAL A 57 -1.56 5.74 8.50
CA VAL A 57 -0.54 6.67 8.00
C VAL A 57 -0.04 6.17 6.66
N ILE A 58 -0.02 7.01 5.63
CA ILE A 58 0.60 6.67 4.34
C ILE A 58 1.90 7.46 4.20
N SER A 59 3.02 6.75 4.11
CA SER A 59 4.36 7.33 4.01
C SER A 59 4.97 7.07 2.64
N TRP A 60 5.56 8.11 2.05
CA TRP A 60 6.37 7.93 0.86
C TRP A 60 7.73 7.33 1.22
N VAL A 61 8.15 6.31 0.48
CA VAL A 61 9.51 5.74 0.55
C VAL A 61 10.18 5.88 -0.81
N LYS A 62 11.50 6.03 -0.83
CA LYS A 62 12.22 6.12 -2.10
C LYS A 62 12.38 4.72 -2.70
N ALA A 63 11.99 4.55 -3.97
CA ALA A 63 12.24 3.33 -4.72
C ALA A 63 13.75 3.02 -4.79
N HIS A 64 14.09 1.73 -4.85
CA HIS A 64 15.47 1.26 -5.07
C HIS A 64 16.51 1.85 -4.12
N SER A 65 16.15 2.06 -2.85
CA SER A 65 17.02 2.67 -1.83
C SER A 65 17.43 1.69 -0.73
N GLY A 66 17.33 0.37 -0.96
CA GLY A 66 17.69 -0.65 0.04
C GLY A 66 16.57 -0.93 1.06
N VAL A 67 15.36 -0.42 0.84
CA VAL A 67 14.20 -0.70 1.72
C VAL A 67 13.64 -2.06 1.35
N LEU A 68 14.03 -3.10 2.10
CA LEU A 68 13.69 -4.50 1.81
C LEU A 68 12.20 -4.72 1.50
N GLY A 69 11.31 -4.17 2.34
CA GLY A 69 9.86 -4.31 2.13
C GLY A 69 9.38 -3.70 0.81
N ASN A 70 9.95 -2.57 0.38
CA ASN A 70 9.62 -1.97 -0.91
C ASN A 70 10.18 -2.81 -2.07
N GLU A 71 11.38 -3.35 -1.93
CA GLU A 71 12.00 -4.19 -2.96
C GLU A 71 11.24 -5.50 -3.17
N VAL A 72 10.76 -6.13 -2.09
CA VAL A 72 9.88 -7.30 -2.16
C VAL A 72 8.55 -6.93 -2.83
N ALA A 73 7.95 -5.79 -2.50
CA ALA A 73 6.73 -5.31 -3.13
C ALA A 73 6.91 -5.05 -4.64
N ASP A 74 8.03 -4.45 -5.06
CA ASP A 74 8.37 -4.21 -6.46
C ASP A 74 8.55 -5.53 -7.23
N GLN A 75 9.23 -6.51 -6.63
CA GLN A 75 9.41 -7.85 -7.22
C GLN A 75 8.06 -8.54 -7.42
N LEU A 76 7.20 -8.52 -6.40
CA LEU A 76 5.84 -9.05 -6.45
C LEU A 76 5.01 -8.39 -7.55
N ALA A 77 5.05 -7.06 -7.64
CA ALA A 77 4.33 -6.31 -8.67
C ALA A 77 4.81 -6.68 -10.08
N ARG A 78 6.14 -6.75 -10.30
CA ARG A 78 6.72 -7.16 -11.58
C ARG A 78 6.36 -8.60 -11.93
N GLN A 79 6.29 -9.51 -10.97
CA GLN A 79 5.95 -10.91 -11.27
C GLN A 79 4.46 -11.09 -11.53
N GLY A 80 3.60 -10.31 -10.87
CA GLY A 80 2.16 -10.28 -11.12
C GLY A 80 1.81 -9.91 -12.57
N THR A 81 2.64 -9.09 -13.24
CA THR A 81 2.44 -8.79 -14.67
C THR A 81 2.76 -9.98 -15.59
N HIS A 82 3.49 -10.98 -15.10
CA HIS A 82 3.87 -12.19 -15.84
C HIS A 82 2.99 -13.41 -15.50
N GLY A 83 1.92 -13.23 -14.70
CA GLY A 83 0.92 -14.28 -14.43
C GLY A 83 1.41 -15.47 -13.62
N SER A 84 2.54 -15.35 -12.92
CA SER A 84 3.16 -16.45 -12.17
C SER A 84 2.86 -16.32 -10.67
N THR A 85 2.31 -17.37 -10.04
CA THR A 85 2.07 -17.42 -8.57
C THR A 85 3.36 -17.84 -7.84
N LEU A 86 3.72 -17.16 -6.75
CA LEU A 86 4.89 -17.52 -5.92
C LEU A 86 4.56 -17.48 -4.42
N ASN A 87 5.10 -18.46 -3.68
CA ASN A 87 5.22 -18.43 -2.22
C ASN A 87 6.55 -17.75 -1.87
N ILE A 88 6.50 -16.55 -1.31
CA ILE A 88 7.69 -15.85 -0.83
C ILE A 88 7.73 -15.95 0.69
N ASN A 89 8.83 -16.47 1.23
CA ASN A 89 9.08 -16.42 2.67
C ASN A 89 9.65 -15.04 3.01
N ILE A 90 8.84 -14.17 3.60
CA ILE A 90 9.29 -12.85 4.05
C ILE A 90 9.85 -13.03 5.45
N ASP A 91 11.18 -13.14 5.57
CA ASP A 91 11.83 -13.02 6.87
C ASP A 91 11.66 -11.57 7.35
N LEU A 92 10.81 -11.39 8.37
CA LEU A 92 10.58 -10.09 9.00
C LEU A 92 11.92 -9.50 9.44
N PRO A 93 12.30 -8.30 8.97
CA PRO A 93 13.50 -7.64 9.47
C PRO A 93 13.29 -7.33 10.96
N LYS A 94 14.30 -7.66 11.78
CA LYS A 94 14.29 -7.48 13.24
C LYS A 94 14.04 -6.04 13.70
N SER A 95 14.09 -5.05 12.80
CA SER A 95 13.75 -3.65 13.10
C SER A 95 12.25 -3.37 13.22
N CYS A 96 11.40 -4.38 12.97
CA CYS A 96 9.95 -4.32 13.18
C CYS A 96 9.52 -4.95 14.52
N LEU A 97 10.47 -5.29 15.42
CA LEU A 97 10.24 -5.73 16.80
C LEU A 97 10.65 -4.66 17.81
#